data_AF-A0A850DG33-F1
#
_entry.id   AF-A0A850DG33-F1
#
_cell.length_a   1.000
_cell.length_b   1.000
_cell.length_c   1.000
_cell.angle_alpha   90.00
_cell.angle_beta   90.00
_cell.angle_gamma   90.00
#
_symmetry.space_group_name_H-M   'P 1'
#
loop_
_entity.id
_entity.type
_entity.pdbx_description
1 polymer ?
#
loop_
_entity_poly.entity_id
_entity_poly.type
_entity_poly.pdbx_seq_one_letter_code
_entity_poly.pdbx_strand_id
1 'polypeptide(L)'
;MAGKRVEVHEIAARLGVGRASMYRWFGSRDGLLGAAIARQLERMVALAGRRIDGAGGERLRDVLERVIRWLVEDGSLRTYFDNESTAALRLVTRSDGIVHPAAVAAVETLIEQAEAQGYEPPIERGVLAYALVRLWEAFLYNDAVAGFQGDVERLSQVQAALLRV
;
A
#
# COMPACT_ATOMS: atom_id res chain seq x y z
N MET A 1 10.10 -5.41 8.17
CA MET A 1 9.97 -6.28 9.36
C MET A 1 9.99 -7.71 8.85
N ALA A 2 10.88 -8.60 9.30
CA ALA A 2 10.86 -10.00 8.82
C ALA A 2 9.45 -10.58 9.09
N GLY A 3 8.74 -11.07 8.06
CA GLY A 3 7.31 -11.45 8.09
C GLY A 3 6.94 -12.62 9.01
N LYS A 4 7.37 -12.54 10.27
CA LYS A 4 7.01 -13.41 11.37
C LYS A 4 5.64 -12.97 11.91
N ARG A 5 4.89 -13.93 12.45
CA ARG A 5 3.63 -13.68 13.17
C ARG A 5 3.84 -12.55 14.17
N VAL A 6 3.13 -11.44 13.95
CA VAL A 6 3.20 -10.28 14.83
C VAL A 6 2.27 -10.53 16.02
N GLU A 7 2.87 -10.70 17.20
CA GLU A 7 2.12 -10.85 18.45
C GLU A 7 1.83 -9.48 19.07
N VAL A 8 0.54 -9.17 19.24
CA VAL A 8 0.08 -7.88 19.80
C VAL A 8 0.67 -7.62 21.18
N HIS A 9 0.94 -8.68 21.95
CA HIS A 9 1.56 -8.57 23.27
C HIS A 9 3.01 -8.04 23.20
N GLU A 10 3.75 -8.36 22.14
CA GLU A 10 5.17 -7.97 21.97
C GLU A 10 5.25 -6.50 21.57
N ILE A 11 4.32 -6.05 20.74
CA ILE A 11 4.16 -4.63 20.40
C ILE A 11 3.79 -3.82 21.64
N ALA A 12 2.80 -4.28 22.41
CA ALA A 12 2.35 -3.60 23.62
C ALA A 12 3.47 -3.46 24.67
N ALA A 13 4.23 -4.55 24.90
CA ALA A 13 5.38 -4.57 25.80
C ALA A 13 6.49 -3.61 25.33
N ARG A 14 6.81 -3.58 24.03
CA ARG A 14 7.82 -2.66 23.46
C ARG A 14 7.42 -1.18 23.54
N LEU A 15 6.12 -0.88 23.48
CA LEU A 15 5.59 0.48 23.53
C LEU A 15 5.24 0.95 24.96
N GLY A 16 5.44 0.10 25.98
CA GLY A 16 5.14 0.43 27.37
C GLY A 16 3.64 0.66 27.66
N VAL A 17 2.75 0.16 26.79
CA VAL A 17 1.30 0.32 26.91
C VAL A 17 0.63 -1.02 27.21
N GLY A 18 -0.38 -1.01 28.08
CA GLY A 18 -1.16 -2.20 28.40
C GLY A 18 -2.07 -2.65 27.24
N ARG A 19 -2.34 -3.96 27.13
CA ARG A 19 -3.25 -4.55 26.12
C ARG A 19 -4.61 -3.86 26.06
N ALA A 20 -5.18 -3.50 27.21
CA ALA A 20 -6.46 -2.81 27.27
C ALA A 20 -6.44 -1.43 26.58
N SER A 21 -5.32 -0.70 26.64
CA SER A 21 -5.17 0.58 25.93
C SER A 21 -5.06 0.37 24.42
N MET A 22 -4.34 -0.69 23.99
CA MET A 22 -4.24 -1.05 22.58
C MET A 22 -5.60 -1.45 21.99
N TYR A 23 -6.37 -2.29 22.68
CA TYR A 23 -7.72 -2.67 22.22
C TYR A 23 -8.70 -1.50 22.27
N ARG A 24 -8.55 -0.54 23.20
CA ARG A 24 -9.36 0.69 23.19
C ARG A 24 -9.10 1.56 21.98
N TRP A 25 -7.84 1.68 21.55
CA TRP A 25 -7.48 2.53 20.40
C TRP A 25 -7.75 1.85 19.05
N PHE A 26 -7.52 0.55 18.96
CA PHE A 26 -7.52 -0.16 17.67
C PHE A 26 -8.63 -1.20 17.54
N GLY A 27 -9.41 -1.46 18.60
CA GLY A 27 -10.56 -2.38 18.61
C GLY A 27 -10.20 -3.87 18.56
N SER A 28 -9.24 -4.26 17.72
CA SER A 28 -8.83 -5.65 17.49
C SER A 28 -7.35 -5.76 17.11
N ARG A 29 -6.84 -7.00 17.05
CA ARG A 29 -5.51 -7.29 16.49
C ARG A 29 -5.41 -6.81 15.04
N ASP A 30 -6.44 -7.08 14.25
CA ASP A 30 -6.52 -6.69 12.85
C ASP A 30 -6.57 -5.17 12.70
N GLY A 31 -7.29 -4.46 13.58
CA GLY A 31 -7.29 -3.00 13.59
C GLY A 31 -5.90 -2.42 13.89
N LEU A 32 -5.16 -3.02 14.82
CA LEU A 32 -3.79 -2.60 15.12
C LEU A 32 -2.85 -2.86 13.93
N LEU A 33 -2.89 -4.07 13.37
CA LEU A 33 -2.04 -4.44 12.24
C LEU A 33 -2.36 -3.59 11.01
N GLY A 34 -3.64 -3.37 10.72
CA GLY A 34 -4.09 -2.51 9.64
C GLY A 34 -3.57 -1.08 9.79
N ALA A 35 -3.68 -0.50 10.99
CA ALA A 35 -3.14 0.84 11.26
C ALA A 35 -1.61 0.90 11.11
N ALA A 36 -0.89 -0.13 11.55
CA ALA A 36 0.56 -0.20 11.41
C ALA A 36 0.99 -0.30 9.94
N ILE A 37 0.28 -1.11 9.14
CA ILE A 37 0.53 -1.27 7.70
C ILE A 37 0.22 0.04 6.96
N ALA A 38 -0.94 0.64 7.20
CA ALA A 38 -1.33 1.93 6.62
C ALA A 38 -0.26 3.02 6.90
N ARG A 39 0.16 3.12 8.16
CA ARG A 39 1.20 4.07 8.57
C ARG A 39 2.55 3.80 7.90
N GLN A 40 2.87 2.54 7.63
CA GLN A 40 4.08 2.17 6.90
C GLN A 40 3.97 2.55 5.42
N LEU A 41 2.82 2.32 4.80
CA LEU A 41 2.53 2.75 3.43
C LEU A 41 2.69 4.25 3.26
N GLU A 42 2.10 5.06 4.14
CA GLU A 42 2.25 6.52 4.14
C GLU A 42 3.72 6.95 4.17
N ARG A 43 4.54 6.32 5.02
CA ARG A 43 5.97 6.63 5.10
C ARG A 43 6.72 6.26 3.82
N MET A 44 6.38 5.13 3.21
CA MET A 44 6.99 4.70 1.94
C MET A 44 6.64 5.66 0.81
N VAL A 45 5.36 6.02 0.67
CA VAL A 45 4.89 7.00 -0.32
C VAL A 45 5.59 8.34 -0.14
N ALA A 46 5.62 8.86 1.09
CA ALA A 46 6.29 10.13 1.39
C ALA A 46 7.80 10.08 1.09
N LEU A 47 8.44 8.93 1.32
CA LEU A 47 9.86 8.75 1.02
C LEU A 47 10.13 8.68 -0.49
N ALA A 48 9.28 8.00 -1.26
CA ALA A 48 9.36 7.97 -2.72
C ALA A 48 9.18 9.38 -3.30
N GLY A 49 8.16 10.12 -2.84
CA GLY A 49 7.89 11.48 -3.27
C GLY A 49 9.03 12.48 -3.01
N ARG A 50 9.88 12.23 -2.00
CA ARG A 50 11.09 13.05 -1.73
C ARG A 50 12.32 12.65 -2.56
N ARG A 51 12.34 11.45 -3.12
CA ARG A 51 13.50 10.91 -3.86
C ARG A 51 13.39 11.04 -5.36
N ILE A 52 12.21 11.33 -5.86
CA ILE A 52 11.93 11.40 -7.29
C ILE A 52 11.68 12.85 -7.64
N ASP A 53 12.60 13.36 -8.45
CA ASP A 53 12.55 14.69 -9.05
C ASP A 53 11.52 14.73 -10.19
N GLY A 54 11.28 15.93 -10.72
CA GLY A 54 10.31 16.16 -11.80
C GLY A 54 8.97 16.69 -11.30
N ALA A 55 7.94 16.66 -12.16
CA ALA A 55 6.62 17.20 -11.89
C ALA A 55 5.54 16.49 -12.73
N GLY A 56 4.28 16.72 -12.40
CA GLY A 56 3.12 16.28 -13.17
C GLY A 56 2.98 14.75 -13.21
N GLY A 57 2.36 14.27 -14.29
CA GLY A 57 2.00 12.86 -14.44
C GLY A 57 3.22 11.92 -14.56
N GLU A 58 4.32 12.37 -15.16
CA GLU A 58 5.56 11.57 -15.24
C GLU A 58 6.13 11.30 -13.85
N ARG A 59 6.25 12.34 -13.01
CA ARG A 59 6.69 12.16 -11.61
C ARG A 59 5.71 11.29 -10.82
N LEU A 60 4.41 11.46 -11.02
CA LEU A 60 3.40 10.61 -10.39
C LEU A 60 3.64 9.14 -10.73
N ARG A 61 3.78 8.80 -12.01
CA ARG A 61 4.08 7.43 -12.48
C ARG A 61 5.32 6.88 -11.80
N ASP A 62 6.41 7.65 -11.79
CA ASP A 62 7.69 7.20 -11.26
C ASP A 62 7.64 6.98 -9.73
N VAL A 63 6.91 7.83 -8.99
CA VAL A 63 6.65 7.65 -7.54
C VAL A 63 5.86 6.38 -7.29
N LEU A 64 4.80 6.13 -8.05
CA LEU A 64 3.97 4.95 -7.91
C LEU A 64 4.75 3.67 -8.24
N GLU A 65 5.52 3.67 -9.34
CA GLU A 65 6.39 2.56 -9.70
C GLU A 65 7.41 2.27 -8.59
N ARG A 66 8.03 3.31 -8.01
CA ARG A 66 9.01 3.13 -6.94
C ARG A 66 8.42 2.49 -5.69
N VAL A 67 7.20 2.89 -5.32
CA VAL A 67 6.48 2.33 -4.18
C VAL A 67 6.15 0.86 -4.43
N ILE A 68 5.61 0.51 -5.60
CA ILE A 68 5.31 -0.89 -5.98
C ILE A 68 6.58 -1.74 -5.92
N ARG A 69 7.67 -1.24 -6.52
CA ARG A 69 8.95 -1.93 -6.54
C ARG A 69 9.46 -2.19 -5.11
N TRP A 70 9.35 -1.21 -4.20
CA TRP A 70 9.69 -1.44 -2.79
C TRP A 70 8.81 -2.50 -2.13
N LEU A 71 7.51 -2.51 -2.40
CA LEU A 71 6.58 -3.51 -1.83
C LEU A 71 6.95 -4.93 -2.27
N VAL A 72 7.40 -5.09 -3.52
CA VAL A 72 7.84 -6.38 -4.08
C VAL A 72 9.24 -6.76 -3.61
N GLU A 73 10.19 -5.82 -3.59
CA GLU A 73 11.59 -6.03 -3.17
C GLU A 73 11.74 -6.33 -1.67
N ASP A 74 10.93 -5.70 -0.80
CA ASP A 74 11.07 -5.85 0.66
C ASP A 74 10.85 -7.31 1.09
N GLY A 75 10.14 -8.14 0.32
CA GLY A 75 9.97 -9.57 0.61
C GLY A 75 9.23 -9.87 1.92
N SER A 76 9.08 -8.90 2.82
CA SER A 76 8.39 -9.01 4.10
C SER A 76 6.88 -9.06 3.94
N LEU A 77 6.32 -8.33 2.97
CA LEU A 77 4.92 -8.43 2.56
C LEU A 77 4.65 -9.81 1.96
N ARG A 78 5.52 -10.25 1.05
CA ARG A 78 5.47 -11.62 0.52
C ARG A 78 5.57 -12.67 1.63
N THR A 79 6.55 -12.55 2.52
CA THR A 79 6.72 -13.45 3.68
C THR A 79 5.49 -13.42 4.60
N TYR A 80 4.87 -12.25 4.79
CA TYR A 80 3.65 -12.10 5.59
C TYR A 80 2.44 -12.77 4.92
N PHE A 81 2.30 -12.65 3.60
CA PHE A 81 1.25 -13.32 2.83
C PHE A 81 1.49 -14.84 2.69
N ASP A 82 2.74 -15.25 2.49
CA ASP A 82 3.16 -16.66 2.38
C ASP A 82 3.00 -17.39 3.72
N ASN A 83 3.26 -16.71 4.86
CA ASN A 83 3.20 -17.32 6.19
C ASN A 83 1.81 -17.28 6.86
N GLU A 84 0.85 -16.46 6.42
CA GLU A 84 -0.47 -16.39 7.05
C GLU A 84 -1.62 -16.20 6.04
N SER A 85 -2.42 -17.26 5.89
CA SER A 85 -3.88 -17.38 5.64
C SER A 85 -4.66 -16.25 4.95
N THR A 86 -5.76 -16.62 4.26
CA THR A 86 -6.84 -15.74 3.75
C THR A 86 -7.16 -14.49 4.59
N ALA A 87 -6.97 -14.52 5.91
CA ALA A 87 -7.13 -13.38 6.81
C ALA A 87 -6.15 -12.21 6.56
N ALA A 88 -4.87 -12.46 6.30
CA ALA A 88 -3.88 -11.40 6.05
C ALA A 88 -4.18 -10.66 4.75
N LEU A 89 -4.55 -11.39 3.69
CA LEU A 89 -5.00 -10.82 2.42
C LEU A 89 -6.29 -10.03 2.61
N ARG A 90 -7.26 -10.55 3.38
CA ARG A 90 -8.49 -9.82 3.71
C ARG A 90 -8.21 -8.52 4.49
N LEU A 91 -7.24 -8.52 5.40
CA LEU A 91 -6.89 -7.31 6.17
C LEU A 91 -6.43 -6.16 5.26
N VAL A 92 -5.67 -6.47 4.21
CA VAL A 92 -5.10 -5.47 3.31
C VAL A 92 -6.09 -5.01 2.24
N THR A 93 -6.96 -5.91 1.75
CA THR A 93 -7.77 -5.68 0.53
C THR A 93 -9.24 -5.33 0.78
N ARG A 94 -9.72 -5.39 2.03
CA ARG A 94 -11.10 -5.04 2.37
C ARG A 94 -11.32 -3.53 2.26
N SER A 95 -12.28 -3.13 1.44
CA SER A 95 -12.65 -1.73 1.23
C SER A 95 -13.23 -1.05 2.48
N ASP A 96 -13.83 -1.83 3.39
CA ASP A 96 -14.31 -1.38 4.70
C ASP A 96 -13.25 -1.52 5.82
N GLY A 97 -12.01 -1.86 5.45
CA GLY A 97 -10.86 -1.97 6.35
C GLY A 97 -10.11 -0.66 6.55
N ILE A 98 -8.91 -0.74 7.12
CA ILE A 98 -8.05 0.43 7.37
C ILE A 98 -7.03 0.62 6.24
N VAL A 99 -6.46 -0.48 5.74
CA VAL A 99 -5.32 -0.45 4.81
C VAL A 99 -5.74 0.06 3.44
N HIS A 100 -6.81 -0.50 2.88
CA HIS A 100 -7.29 -0.11 1.55
C HIS A 100 -7.66 1.38 1.48
N PRO A 101 -8.52 1.94 2.35
CA PRO A 101 -8.81 3.38 2.31
C PRO A 101 -7.58 4.27 2.50
N ALA A 102 -6.64 3.88 3.36
CA ALA A 102 -5.39 4.62 3.52
C ALA A 102 -4.52 4.59 2.26
N ALA A 103 -4.49 3.47 1.54
CA ALA A 103 -3.80 3.37 0.25
C ALA A 103 -4.47 4.27 -0.80
N VAL A 104 -5.79 4.24 -0.91
CA VAL A 104 -6.55 5.10 -1.83
C VAL A 104 -6.27 6.57 -1.54
N ALA A 105 -6.37 7.00 -0.28
CA ALA A 105 -6.11 8.38 0.11
C ALA A 105 -4.67 8.82 -0.19
N ALA A 106 -3.69 7.93 0.00
CA ALA A 106 -2.29 8.23 -0.32
C ALA A 106 -2.08 8.44 -1.83
N VAL A 107 -2.71 7.61 -2.68
CA VAL A 107 -2.65 7.75 -4.13
C VAL A 107 -3.41 8.99 -4.60
N GLU A 108 -4.60 9.23 -4.05
CA GLU A 108 -5.40 10.42 -4.33
C GLU A 108 -4.62 11.70 -4.06
N THR A 109 -3.89 11.75 -2.93
CA THR A 109 -3.00 12.87 -2.58
C THR A 109 -1.88 13.06 -3.61
N LEU A 110 -1.31 11.98 -4.15
CA LEU A 110 -0.28 12.09 -5.18
C LEU A 110 -0.85 12.60 -6.51
N ILE A 111 -2.06 12.16 -6.87
CA ILE A 111 -2.75 12.63 -8.08
C ILE A 111 -3.09 14.12 -7.94
N GLU A 112 -3.60 14.55 -6.79
CA GLU A 112 -3.89 15.96 -6.49
C GLU A 112 -2.63 16.83 -6.63
N GLN A 113 -1.48 16.36 -6.11
CA GLN A 113 -0.19 17.05 -6.26
C GLN A 113 0.24 17.15 -7.73
N ALA A 114 0.00 16.11 -8.52
CA ALA A 114 0.31 16.10 -9.94
C ALA A 114 -0.62 17.05 -10.72
N GLU A 115 -1.90 17.13 -10.37
CA GLU A 115 -2.86 18.06 -10.96
C GLU A 115 -2.45 19.52 -10.75
N ALA A 116 -1.99 19.86 -9.54
CA ALA A 116 -1.41 21.17 -9.25
C ALA A 116 -0.16 21.49 -10.10
N GLN A 117 0.41 20.48 -10.78
CA GLN A 117 1.56 20.57 -11.66
C GLN A 117 1.19 20.37 -13.15
N GLY A 118 -0.11 20.40 -13.49
CA GLY A 118 -0.61 20.33 -14.86
C GLY A 118 -0.91 18.93 -15.37
N TYR A 119 -0.92 17.91 -14.52
CA TYR A 119 -1.46 16.60 -14.88
C TYR A 119 -2.99 16.64 -14.97
N GLU A 120 -3.57 16.05 -16.00
CA GLU A 120 -5.02 15.90 -16.14
C GLU A 120 -5.40 14.42 -16.04
N PRO A 121 -5.97 13.98 -14.89
CA PRO A 121 -6.43 12.61 -14.72
C PRO A 121 -7.44 12.22 -15.81
N PRO A 122 -7.32 11.03 -16.39
CA PRO A 122 -8.22 10.60 -17.47
C PRO A 122 -9.66 10.32 -17.06
N ILE A 123 -9.90 10.22 -15.76
CA ILE A 123 -11.18 10.00 -15.08
C ILE A 123 -11.15 10.74 -13.73
N GLU A 124 -12.26 10.75 -13.00
CA GLU A 124 -12.34 11.35 -11.66
C GLU A 124 -11.22 10.83 -10.73
N ARG A 125 -10.58 11.75 -9.98
CA ARG A 125 -9.38 11.51 -9.17
C ARG A 125 -9.57 10.33 -8.20
N GLY A 126 -10.64 10.34 -7.43
CA GLY A 126 -10.95 9.29 -6.47
C GLY A 126 -11.17 7.94 -7.14
N VAL A 127 -11.87 7.92 -8.28
CA VAL A 127 -12.06 6.70 -9.10
C VAL A 127 -10.72 6.18 -9.63
N LEU A 128 -9.83 7.04 -10.12
CA LEU A 128 -8.50 6.64 -10.59
C LEU A 128 -7.65 6.07 -9.46
N ALA A 129 -7.62 6.74 -8.30
CA ALA A 129 -6.90 6.28 -7.11
C ALA A 129 -7.39 4.90 -6.67
N TYR A 130 -8.71 4.72 -6.57
CA TYR A 130 -9.33 3.45 -6.24
C TYR A 130 -8.95 2.35 -7.25
N ALA A 131 -9.04 2.64 -8.56
CA ALA A 131 -8.70 1.68 -9.60
C ALA A 131 -7.24 1.23 -9.55
N LEU A 132 -6.30 2.16 -9.35
CA LEU A 132 -4.88 1.86 -9.22
C LEU A 132 -4.59 0.97 -8.00
N VAL A 133 -5.19 1.29 -6.85
CA VAL A 133 -5.02 0.47 -5.63
C VAL A 133 -5.58 -0.94 -5.83
N ARG A 134 -6.77 -1.08 -6.43
CA ARG A 134 -7.37 -2.39 -6.73
C ARG A 134 -6.53 -3.19 -7.72
N LEU A 135 -5.92 -2.53 -8.70
CA LEU A 135 -4.97 -3.15 -9.62
C LEU A 135 -3.77 -3.71 -8.84
N TRP A 136 -3.12 -2.91 -7.99
CA TRP A 136 -1.96 -3.38 -7.20
C TRP A 136 -2.33 -4.52 -6.26
N GLU A 137 -3.48 -4.44 -5.58
CA GLU A 137 -3.98 -5.52 -4.72
C GLU A 137 -4.19 -6.83 -5.47
N ALA A 138 -4.72 -6.78 -6.69
CA ALA A 138 -4.91 -7.96 -7.53
C ALA A 138 -3.58 -8.61 -7.93
N PHE A 139 -2.56 -7.80 -8.22
CA PHE A 139 -1.21 -8.27 -8.52
C PHE A 139 -0.52 -8.86 -7.28
N LEU A 140 -0.62 -8.19 -6.12
CA LEU A 140 -0.11 -8.71 -4.85
C LEU A 140 -0.75 -10.05 -4.47
N TYR A 141 -2.05 -10.22 -4.73
CA TYR A 141 -2.75 -11.48 -4.53
C TYR A 141 -2.21 -12.59 -5.45
N ASN A 142 -2.02 -12.28 -6.74
CA ASN A 142 -1.53 -13.27 -7.69
C ASN A 142 -0.08 -13.68 -7.41
N ASP A 143 0.78 -12.74 -7.02
CA ASP A 143 2.18 -13.00 -6.64
C ASP A 143 2.29 -13.91 -5.41
N ALA A 144 1.43 -13.70 -4.41
CA ALA A 144 1.38 -14.52 -3.19
C ALA A 144 0.85 -15.95 -3.44
N VAL A 145 -0.08 -16.12 -4.38
CA VAL A 145 -0.70 -17.42 -4.67
C VAL A 145 0.09 -18.23 -5.71
N ALA A 146 0.68 -17.58 -6.70
CA ALA A 146 1.22 -18.24 -7.89
C ALA A 146 2.76 -18.19 -8.01
N GLY A 147 3.46 -17.50 -7.11
CA GLY A 147 4.93 -17.50 -7.07
C GLY A 147 5.61 -16.81 -8.25
N PHE A 148 4.88 -16.06 -9.09
CA PHE A 148 5.44 -15.36 -10.23
C PHE A 148 6.12 -14.06 -9.81
N GLN A 149 7.45 -14.07 -9.67
CA GLN A 149 8.30 -12.88 -9.54
C GLN A 149 8.34 -12.00 -10.82
N GLY A 150 7.33 -12.06 -11.70
CA GLY A 150 7.46 -11.69 -13.10
C GLY A 150 6.43 -10.73 -13.66
N ASP A 151 5.71 -9.97 -12.82
CA ASP A 151 4.62 -9.11 -13.33
C ASP A 151 4.68 -7.64 -12.91
N VAL A 152 5.78 -7.20 -12.30
CA VAL A 152 6.00 -5.77 -11.99
C VAL A 152 6.06 -4.96 -13.29
N GLU A 153 6.70 -5.48 -14.33
CA GLU A 153 6.77 -4.82 -15.63
C GLU A 153 5.38 -4.67 -16.27
N ARG A 154 4.52 -5.71 -16.23
CA ARG A 154 3.16 -5.60 -16.78
C ARG A 154 2.30 -4.67 -15.92
N LEU A 155 2.44 -4.72 -14.61
CA LEU A 155 1.77 -3.81 -13.70
C LEU A 155 2.13 -2.35 -14.01
N SER A 156 3.42 -2.05 -14.21
CA SER A 156 3.90 -0.74 -14.62
C SER A 156 3.32 -0.30 -15.96
N GLN A 157 3.21 -1.20 -16.95
CA GLN A 157 2.60 -0.90 -18.25
C GLN A 157 1.11 -0.56 -18.13
N VAL A 158 0.34 -1.35 -17.37
CA VAL A 158 -1.10 -1.10 -17.17
C VAL A 158 -1.31 0.20 -16.39
N GLN A 159 -0.49 0.46 -15.37
CA GLN A 159 -0.52 1.71 -14.62
C GLN A 159 -0.23 2.92 -15.52
N ALA A 160 0.82 2.88 -16.33
CA ALA A 160 1.15 3.95 -17.27
C ALA A 160 -0.02 4.23 -18.23
N ALA A 161 -0.63 3.18 -18.78
CA ALA A 161 -1.80 3.30 -19.64
C ALA A 161 -3.01 3.93 -18.92
N LEU A 162 -3.26 3.56 -17.65
CA LEU A 162 -4.32 4.16 -16.83
C LEU A 162 -4.03 5.61 -16.46
N LEU A 163 -2.76 5.99 -16.31
CA LEU A 163 -2.37 7.37 -16.00
C LEU A 163 -2.28 8.26 -17.25
N ARG A 164 -2.23 7.67 -18.46
CA ARG A 164 -1.96 8.38 -19.74
C ARG A 164 -0.63 9.13 -19.75
N VAL A 165 0.43 8.51 -19.23
CA VAL A 165 1.82 9.01 -19.20
C VAL A 165 2.84 7.88 -19.43
#